data_AF-A0A1H1AVS4-F1
#
_entry.id   AF-A0A1H1AVS4-F1
#
_cell.length_a   1.000
_cell.length_b   1.000
_cell.length_c   1.000
_cell.angle_alpha   90.00
_cell.angle_beta   90.00
_cell.angle_gamma   90.00
#
_symmetry.space_group_name_H-M   'P 1'
#
loop_
_entity.id
_entity.type
_entity.pdbx_description
1 polymer ?
#
loop_
_entity_poly.entity_id
_entity_poly.type
_entity_poly.pdbx_seq_one_letter_code
_entity_poly.pdbx_strand_id
1 'polypeptide(L)'
;MKILIGICSVIVLAWLFATTRVAHAPVVQPCTQEWFSYLDSHYFDISDGEGHGPDLGNSEWFNAFEEKARLPETNRLSKPQRCRLVQNQLERHTYIINEQLGWTISL
;
A
#
# COMPACT_ATOMS: atom_id res chain seq x y z
N MET A 1 32.19 11.25 20.74
CA MET A 1 31.70 11.01 19.36
C MET A 1 31.13 9.62 19.15
N LYS A 2 31.84 8.52 19.46
CA LYS A 2 31.35 7.13 19.25
C LYS A 2 30.01 6.81 19.95
N ILE A 3 29.84 7.25 21.20
CA ILE A 3 28.60 7.03 21.97
C ILE A 3 27.41 7.76 21.34
N LEU A 4 27.60 9.01 20.92
CA LEU A 4 26.55 9.80 20.25
C LEU A 4 26.15 9.16 18.92
N ILE A 5 27.11 8.69 18.13
CA ILE A 5 26.83 7.96 16.87
C ILE A 5 25.98 6.72 17.17
N GLY A 6 26.36 5.93 18.20
CA GLY A 6 25.59 4.76 18.61
C GLY A 6 24.15 5.09 19.00
N ILE A 7 23.93 6.15 19.77
CA ILE A 7 22.59 6.60 20.17
C ILE A 7 21.76 7.02 18.94
N CYS A 8 22.33 7.84 18.05
CA CYS A 8 21.64 8.26 16.84
C CYS A 8 21.24 7.06 15.97
N SER A 9 22.12 6.07 15.82
CA SER A 9 21.80 4.85 15.05
C SER A 9 20.62 4.09 15.66
N VAL A 10 20.57 3.94 16.98
CA VAL A 10 19.45 3.26 17.66
C VAL A 10 18.14 4.01 17.44
N ILE A 11 18.14 5.34 17.53
CA ILE A 11 16.96 6.17 17.29
C ILE A 11 16.45 6.00 15.86
N VAL A 12 17.35 6.06 14.87
CA VAL A 12 16.97 5.87 13.46
C VAL A 12 16.38 4.49 13.22
N LEU A 13 16.99 3.43 13.76
CA LEU A 13 16.47 2.07 13.63
C LEU A 13 15.09 1.90 14.29
N ALA A 14 14.91 2.46 15.49
CA ALA A 14 13.62 2.44 16.19
C ALA A 14 12.54 3.19 15.40
N TRP A 15 12.88 4.35 14.82
CA TRP A 15 11.97 5.12 13.97
C TRP A 15 11.60 4.37 12.69
N LEU A 16 12.57 3.75 12.01
CA LEU A 16 12.32 2.93 10.84
C LEU A 16 11.41 1.75 11.16
N PHE A 17 11.65 1.06 12.29
CA PHE A 17 10.79 -0.03 12.73
C PHE A 17 9.36 0.42 13.04
N ALA A 18 9.19 1.58 13.68
CA ALA A 18 7.86 2.11 14.02
C ALA A 18 7.06 2.62 12.81
N THR A 19 7.74 3.05 11.74
CA THR A 19 7.11 3.65 10.55
C THR A 19 6.99 2.69 9.36
N THR A 20 7.60 1.51 9.45
CA THR A 20 7.56 0.50 8.39
C THR A 20 6.56 -0.58 8.73
N ARG A 21 5.61 -0.81 7.82
CA ARG A 21 4.60 -1.87 7.94
C ARG A 21 4.81 -2.94 6.87
N VAL A 22 4.42 -4.16 7.20
CA VAL A 22 4.30 -5.27 6.26
C VAL A 22 2.82 -5.48 5.96
N ALA A 23 2.41 -5.23 4.72
CA ALA A 23 1.04 -5.42 4.29
C ALA A 23 0.82 -6.87 3.84
N HIS A 24 -0.32 -7.43 4.25
CA HIS A 24 -0.69 -8.82 3.99
C HIS A 24 -1.89 -8.85 3.06
N ALA A 25 -1.97 -9.88 2.20
CA ALA A 25 -3.10 -10.04 1.30
C ALA A 25 -4.42 -10.14 2.09
N PRO A 26 -5.48 -9.43 1.67
CA PRO A 26 -6.79 -9.56 2.30
C PRO A 26 -7.34 -10.98 2.09
N VAL A 27 -7.96 -11.51 3.14
CA VAL A 27 -8.72 -12.78 3.09
C VAL A 27 -10.21 -12.57 2.79
N VAL A 28 -10.65 -11.32 2.66
CA VAL A 28 -12.03 -10.95 2.31
C VAL A 28 -12.26 -11.04 0.82
N GLN A 29 -13.53 -11.22 0.41
CA GLN A 29 -13.89 -11.40 -0.99
C GLN A 29 -13.50 -10.17 -1.83
N PRO A 30 -12.75 -10.33 -2.94
CA PRO A 30 -12.39 -9.21 -3.79
C PRO A 30 -13.61 -8.48 -4.34
N CYS A 31 -13.45 -7.18 -4.60
CA CYS A 31 -14.50 -6.31 -5.16
C CYS A 31 -15.68 -6.01 -4.22
N THR A 32 -15.62 -6.35 -2.93
CA THR A 32 -16.57 -5.85 -1.92
C THR A 32 -16.08 -4.54 -1.32
N GLN A 33 -16.98 -3.79 -0.66
CA GLN A 33 -16.61 -2.57 0.05
C GLN A 33 -15.56 -2.85 1.13
N GLU A 34 -15.70 -3.96 1.87
CA GLU A 34 -14.74 -4.35 2.91
C GLU A 34 -13.34 -4.60 2.33
N TRP A 35 -13.27 -5.18 1.13
CA TRP A 35 -12.00 -5.39 0.44
C TRP A 35 -11.34 -4.07 0.07
N PHE A 36 -12.08 -3.11 -0.50
CA PHE A 36 -11.52 -1.80 -0.80
C PHE A 36 -11.06 -1.05 0.46
N SER A 37 -11.86 -1.08 1.52
CA SER A 37 -11.50 -0.47 2.80
C SER A 37 -10.27 -1.13 3.43
N TYR A 38 -10.11 -2.45 3.29
CA TYR A 38 -8.90 -3.13 3.74
C TYR A 38 -7.65 -2.66 2.97
N LEU A 39 -7.75 -2.54 1.65
CA LEU A 39 -6.63 -2.08 0.85
C LEU A 39 -6.22 -0.65 1.18
N ASP A 40 -7.19 0.23 1.36
CA ASP A 40 -6.95 1.63 1.73
C ASP A 40 -6.26 1.75 3.10
N SER A 41 -6.70 0.98 4.10
CA SER A 41 -6.16 1.06 5.46
C SER A 41 -4.83 0.32 5.68
N HIS A 42 -4.56 -0.75 4.93
CA HIS A 42 -3.39 -1.60 5.16
C HIS A 42 -2.28 -1.42 4.13
N TYR A 43 -2.61 -1.02 2.89
CA TYR A 43 -1.63 -0.88 1.83
C TYR A 43 -1.25 0.58 1.60
N PHE A 44 -2.12 1.39 1.01
CA PHE A 44 -1.76 2.74 0.59
C PHE A 44 -2.93 3.69 0.85
N ASP A 45 -2.64 4.81 1.50
CA ASP A 45 -3.54 5.96 1.50
C ASP A 45 -3.55 6.57 0.09
N ILE A 46 -4.70 6.53 -0.59
CA ILE A 46 -4.91 7.06 -1.96
C ILE A 46 -5.49 8.50 -1.92
N SER A 47 -5.31 9.22 -0.81
CA SER A 47 -5.68 10.63 -0.72
C SER A 47 -4.62 11.57 -1.30
N ASP A 48 -5.02 12.82 -1.50
CA ASP A 48 -4.15 13.94 -1.86
C ASP A 48 -3.45 14.59 -0.65
N GLY A 49 -3.66 14.05 0.56
CA GLY A 49 -3.13 14.60 1.80
C GLY A 49 -3.95 15.75 2.41
N GLU A 50 -5.00 16.22 1.75
CA GLU A 50 -5.97 17.20 2.29
C GLU A 50 -7.26 16.53 2.80
N GLY A 51 -7.31 15.21 2.76
CA GLY A 51 -8.48 14.41 3.12
C GLY A 51 -9.44 14.21 1.95
N HIS A 52 -9.04 14.55 0.73
CA HIS A 52 -9.76 14.24 -0.50
C HIS A 52 -9.09 13.07 -1.21
N GLY A 53 -9.89 12.26 -1.88
CA GLY A 53 -9.41 11.12 -2.64
C GLY A 53 -10.53 10.55 -3.50
N PRO A 54 -10.19 9.71 -4.47
CA PRO A 54 -11.19 9.06 -5.31
C PRO A 54 -12.07 8.11 -4.48
N ASP A 55 -13.33 7.98 -4.87
CA ASP A 55 -14.23 6.99 -4.28
C ASP A 55 -13.64 5.58 -4.39
N LEU A 56 -13.63 4.86 -3.27
CA LEU A 56 -13.07 3.52 -3.17
C LEU A 56 -13.57 2.59 -4.29
N GLY A 57 -12.61 2.04 -5.04
CA GLY A 57 -12.89 1.09 -6.11
C GLY A 57 -13.52 1.68 -7.37
N ASN A 58 -13.52 3.01 -7.54
CA ASN A 58 -13.75 3.63 -8.84
C ASN A 58 -12.49 3.50 -9.72
N SER A 59 -12.58 3.91 -10.98
CA SER A 59 -11.46 3.77 -11.94
C SER A 59 -10.22 4.57 -11.55
N GLU A 60 -10.40 5.76 -10.97
CA GLU A 60 -9.31 6.64 -10.54
C GLU A 60 -8.56 6.04 -9.34
N TRP A 61 -9.31 5.56 -8.34
CA TRP A 61 -8.78 4.85 -7.19
C TRP A 61 -7.93 3.65 -7.61
N PHE A 62 -8.43 2.83 -8.54
CA PHE A 62 -7.64 1.69 -9.01
C PHE A 62 -6.37 2.13 -9.73
N ASN A 63 -6.41 3.18 -10.54
CA ASN A 63 -5.22 3.65 -11.26
C ASN A 63 -4.14 4.09 -10.26
N ALA A 64 -4.52 4.89 -9.25
CA ALA A 64 -3.61 5.34 -8.22
C ALA A 64 -3.12 4.19 -7.33
N PHE A 65 -3.99 3.23 -6.99
CA PHE A 65 -3.59 2.04 -6.24
C PHE A 65 -2.60 1.18 -7.03
N GLU A 66 -2.90 0.89 -8.31
CA GLU A 66 -2.01 0.12 -9.20
C GLU A 66 -0.65 0.80 -9.34
N GLU A 67 -0.62 2.12 -9.49
CA GLU A 67 0.61 2.91 -9.56
C GLU A 67 1.45 2.77 -8.28
N LYS A 68 0.86 3.00 -7.10
CA LYS A 68 1.57 2.87 -5.82
C LYS A 68 2.03 1.44 -5.54
N ALA A 69 1.23 0.46 -5.95
CA ALA A 69 1.53 -0.95 -5.86
C ALA A 69 2.53 -1.45 -6.92
N ARG A 70 2.92 -0.58 -7.87
CA ARG A 70 3.76 -0.90 -9.05
C ARG A 70 3.20 -2.06 -9.88
N LEU A 71 1.89 -2.11 -10.00
CA LEU A 71 1.17 -3.09 -10.82
C LEU A 71 0.97 -2.56 -12.24
N PRO A 72 0.77 -3.44 -13.23
CA PRO A 72 0.41 -3.02 -14.58
C PRO A 72 -0.89 -2.22 -14.58
N GLU A 73 -0.97 -1.18 -15.41
CA GLU A 73 -2.22 -0.44 -15.62
C GLU A 73 -3.30 -1.35 -16.22
N THR A 74 -4.48 -1.39 -15.61
CA THR A 74 -5.59 -2.24 -16.07
C THR A 74 -6.87 -1.47 -16.42
N ASN A 75 -6.76 -0.18 -16.75
CA ASN A 75 -7.86 0.73 -17.08
C ASN A 75 -8.84 0.23 -18.16
N ARG A 76 -8.42 -0.66 -19.07
CA ARG A 76 -9.26 -1.26 -20.12
C ARG A 76 -10.10 -2.45 -19.64
N LEU A 77 -9.85 -2.95 -18.43
CA LEU A 77 -10.54 -4.12 -17.90
C LEU A 77 -11.80 -3.73 -17.11
N SER A 78 -12.72 -4.68 -17.00
CA SER A 78 -13.88 -4.52 -16.11
C SER A 78 -13.44 -4.52 -14.64
N LYS A 79 -14.17 -3.78 -13.78
CA LYS A 79 -13.90 -3.72 -12.32
C LYS A 79 -13.69 -5.10 -11.68
N PRO A 80 -14.51 -6.14 -11.94
CA PRO A 80 -14.27 -7.49 -11.40
C PRO A 80 -12.96 -8.13 -11.86
N GLN A 81 -12.51 -7.86 -13.09
CA GLN A 81 -11.20 -8.34 -13.57
C GLN A 81 -10.06 -7.62 -12.85
N ARG A 82 -10.17 -6.30 -12.67
CA ARG A 82 -9.17 -5.50 -11.93
C ARG A 82 -9.02 -6.01 -10.49
N CYS A 83 -10.14 -6.18 -9.76
CA CYS A 83 -10.13 -6.73 -8.40
C CYS A 83 -9.41 -8.08 -8.29
N ARG A 84 -9.69 -9.02 -9.21
CA ARG A 84 -9.05 -10.33 -9.22
C ARG A 84 -7.55 -10.24 -9.50
N LEU A 85 -7.14 -9.37 -10.43
CA LEU A 85 -5.74 -9.18 -10.73
C LEU A 85 -5.00 -8.57 -9.56
N VAL A 86 -5.55 -7.52 -8.94
CA VAL A 86 -4.99 -6.93 -7.72
C VAL A 86 -4.88 -8.00 -6.63
N GLN A 87 -5.97 -8.71 -6.29
CA GLN A 87 -5.93 -9.78 -5.29
C GLN A 87 -4.82 -10.80 -5.56
N ASN A 88 -4.76 -11.33 -6.78
CA ASN A 88 -3.76 -12.33 -7.16
C ASN A 88 -2.32 -11.80 -7.03
N GLN A 89 -2.10 -10.50 -7.25
CA GLN A 89 -0.79 -9.88 -7.08
C GLN A 89 -0.43 -9.73 -5.61
N LEU A 90 -1.39 -9.29 -4.79
CA LEU A 90 -1.22 -9.14 -3.35
C LEU A 90 -0.99 -10.47 -2.64
N GLU A 91 -1.59 -11.57 -3.12
CA GLU A 91 -1.34 -12.92 -2.59
C GLU A 91 0.05 -13.48 -2.95
N ARG A 92 0.66 -12.99 -4.03
CA ARG A 92 1.95 -13.47 -4.52
C ARG A 92 3.14 -12.70 -3.97
N HIS A 93 2.91 -11.49 -3.48
CA HIS A 93 3.96 -10.59 -3.07
C HIS A 93 3.77 -10.10 -1.64
N THR A 94 4.88 -9.96 -0.93
CA THR A 94 4.91 -9.27 0.35
C THR A 94 5.27 -7.81 0.15
N TYR A 95 4.42 -6.90 0.62
CA TYR A 95 4.67 -5.47 0.51
C TYR A 95 5.21 -4.91 1.83
N ILE A 96 6.40 -4.32 1.78
CA ILE A 96 7.00 -3.55 2.87
C ILE A 96 6.84 -2.07 2.53
N ILE A 97 6.13 -1.34 3.37
CA ILE A 97 5.63 0.01 3.08
C ILE A 97 6.06 0.95 4.21
N ASN A 98 6.56 2.13 3.85
CA ASN A 98 6.78 3.21 4.80
C ASN A 98 6.47 4.54 4.13
N GLU A 99 5.36 5.13 4.59
CA GLU A 99 4.78 6.34 4.00
C GLU A 99 5.63 7.58 4.23
N GLN A 100 6.32 7.66 5.37
CA GLN A 100 7.17 8.80 5.72
C GLN A 100 8.35 8.95 4.75
N LEU A 101 8.85 7.84 4.21
CA LEU A 101 9.91 7.81 3.21
C LEU A 101 9.38 7.65 1.77
N GLY A 102 8.08 7.45 1.58
CA GLY A 102 7.45 7.29 0.26
C GLY A 102 7.89 6.06 -0.53
N TRP A 103 8.46 5.05 0.13
CA TRP A 103 8.96 3.83 -0.51
C TRP A 103 8.06 2.61 -0.26
N THR A 104 7.97 1.80 -1.31
CA THR A 104 7.28 0.52 -1.33
C THR A 104 8.23 -0.51 -1.92
N ILE A 105 8.46 -1.60 -1.17
CA ILE A 105 9.24 -2.76 -1.62
C ILE A 105 8.27 -3.93 -1.74
N SER A 106 8.32 -4.62 -2.87
CA SER A 106 7.54 -5.84 -3.14
C SER A 106 8.53 -7.00 -3.31
N LEU A 107 8.30 -8.09 -2.57
CA LEU A 107 9.15 -9.29 -2.51
C LEU A 107 8.37 -10.53 -2.91
#